data_AF-A0A0Q7E7W6-F1
#
_entry.id   AF-A0A0Q7E7W6-F1
#
_cell.length_a   1.000
_cell.length_b   1.000
_cell.length_c   1.000
_cell.angle_alpha   90.00
_cell.angle_beta   90.00
_cell.angle_gamma   90.00
#
_symmetry.space_group_name_H-M   'P 1'
#
loop_
_entity.id
_entity.type
_entity.pdbx_description
1 polymer ?
#
loop_
_entity_poly.entity_id
_entity_poly.type
_entity_poly.pdbx_seq_one_letter_code
_entity_poly.pdbx_strand_id
1 'polypeptide(L)'
;MADPHHVDAHDDYVRGSMEISEQQSTFDLFINLAKYGSLIIAAVLLFLVLWFQPDGSLIAGVIAAAVMLVAGFWYLGQKKSH
;
A
#
# COMPACT_ATOMS: atom_id res chain seq x y z
N MET A 1 -24.53 -0.07 30.24
CA MET A 1 -25.30 1.05 30.83
C MET A 1 -25.32 2.13 29.77
N ALA A 2 -26.48 2.44 29.20
CA ALA A 2 -26.59 3.43 28.14
C ALA A 2 -26.53 4.83 28.77
N ASP A 3 -25.53 5.62 28.39
CA ASP A 3 -25.36 7.01 28.80
C ASP A 3 -26.31 7.87 27.94
N PRO A 4 -27.21 8.68 28.53
CA PRO A 4 -28.10 9.54 27.76
C PRO A 4 -27.32 10.78 27.30
N HIS A 5 -26.58 10.64 26.20
CA HIS A 5 -26.03 11.80 25.50
C HIS A 5 -27.19 12.73 25.12
N HIS A 6 -27.10 13.94 25.67
CA HIS A 6 -28.06 15.02 25.50
C HIS A 6 -28.39 15.26 24.03
N VAL A 7 -29.70 15.32 23.76
CA VAL A 7 -30.32 15.53 22.45
C VAL A 7 -30.34 17.02 22.06
N ASP A 8 -29.49 17.85 22.66
CA ASP A 8 -29.59 19.32 22.55
C ASP A 8 -28.29 20.04 22.10
N ALA A 9 -27.33 19.33 21.51
CA ALA A 9 -26.17 19.95 20.86
C ALA A 9 -26.22 19.73 19.35
N HIS A 10 -27.20 20.35 18.68
CA HIS A 10 -27.10 20.60 17.25
C HIS A 10 -26.03 21.68 17.05
N ASP A 11 -24.76 21.29 17.05
CA ASP A 11 -23.74 22.10 16.37
C ASP A 11 -24.25 22.32 14.95
N ASP A 12 -24.47 23.59 14.60
CA ASP A 12 -24.97 24.00 13.29
C ASP A 12 -24.03 23.36 12.25
N TYR A 13 -24.54 22.47 11.41
CA TYR A 13 -23.71 21.71 10.49
C TYR A 13 -22.91 22.67 9.60
N VAL A 14 -21.60 22.71 9.79
CA VAL A 14 -20.69 23.47 8.92
C VAL A 14 -20.09 22.50 7.90
N ARG A 15 -20.46 22.70 6.64
CA ARG A 15 -19.96 21.87 5.54
C ARG A 15 -18.42 21.91 5.50
N GLY A 16 -17.79 20.73 5.58
CA GLY A 16 -16.34 20.58 5.46
C GLY A 16 -15.54 20.84 6.73
N SER A 17 -16.19 21.14 7.86
CA SER A 17 -15.53 21.21 9.17
C SER A 17 -15.44 19.85 9.89
N MET A 18 -15.96 18.79 9.26
CA MET A 18 -15.87 17.43 9.79
C MET A 18 -14.39 17.02 9.89
N GLU A 19 -14.03 16.47 11.02
CA GLU A 19 -12.72 15.85 11.28
C GLU A 19 -12.54 14.64 10.33
N ILE A 20 -11.36 14.54 9.68
CA ILE A 20 -11.09 13.49 8.67
C ILE A 20 -9.80 12.68 8.89
N SER A 21 -9.21 12.72 10.08
CA SER A 21 -7.93 12.07 10.37
C SER A 21 -7.99 10.56 10.18
N GLU A 22 -9.11 9.92 10.54
CA GLU A 22 -9.31 8.48 10.36
C GLU A 22 -9.38 8.09 8.87
N GLN A 23 -10.05 8.90 8.06
CA GLN A 23 -10.17 8.70 6.61
C GLN A 23 -8.81 8.91 5.94
N GLN A 24 -8.04 9.91 6.37
CA GLN A 24 -6.67 10.14 5.90
C GLN A 24 -5.77 8.95 6.22
N SER A 25 -5.78 8.47 7.47
CA SER A 25 -5.03 7.28 7.89
C SER A 25 -5.38 6.04 7.06
N THR A 26 -6.68 5.83 6.82
CA THR A 26 -7.17 4.70 6.00
C THR A 26 -6.70 4.82 4.55
N PHE A 27 -6.74 6.02 3.99
CA PHE A 27 -6.27 6.27 2.63
C PHE A 27 -4.75 6.08 2.50
N ASP A 28 -3.98 6.55 3.47
CA ASP A 28 -2.53 6.36 3.50
C ASP A 28 -2.17 4.87 3.58
N LEU A 29 -2.89 4.08 4.38
CA LEU A 29 -2.74 2.62 4.42
C LEU A 29 -3.03 1.99 3.06
N PHE A 30 -4.15 2.36 2.43
CA PHE A 30 -4.53 1.85 1.11
C PHE A 30 -3.46 2.14 0.05
N ILE A 31 -2.94 3.37 0.00
CA ILE A 31 -1.91 3.76 -0.96
C ILE A 31 -0.62 3.01 -0.71
N ASN A 32 -0.21 2.85 0.55
CA ASN A 32 0.97 2.05 0.89
C ASN A 32 0.80 0.59 0.48
N LEU A 33 -0.36 -0.01 0.73
CA LEU A 33 -0.65 -1.38 0.33
C LEU A 33 -0.65 -1.55 -1.19
N ALA A 34 -1.28 -0.65 -1.94
CA ALA A 34 -1.28 -0.70 -3.40
C ALA A 34 0.14 -0.54 -3.97
N LYS A 35 0.91 0.40 -3.42
CA LYS A 35 2.29 0.71 -3.82
C LYS A 35 3.23 -0.46 -3.62
N TYR A 36 3.30 -1.03 -2.41
CA TYR A 36 4.19 -2.14 -2.13
C TYR A 36 3.61 -3.49 -2.58
N GLY A 37 2.29 -3.65 -2.56
CA GLY A 37 1.60 -4.86 -3.02
C GLY A 37 1.80 -5.10 -4.52
N SER A 38 1.71 -4.06 -5.35
CA SER A 38 2.00 -4.18 -6.79
C SER A 38 3.45 -4.59 -7.07
N LEU A 39 4.42 -4.09 -6.30
CA LEU A 39 5.82 -4.51 -6.38
C LEU A 39 5.99 -6.00 -6.05
N ILE A 40 5.35 -6.48 -4.98
CA ILE A 40 5.39 -7.91 -4.60
C ILE A 40 4.82 -8.77 -5.72
N ILE A 41 3.67 -8.40 -6.28
CA ILE A 41 3.04 -9.13 -7.39
C ILE A 41 4.00 -9.18 -8.59
N ALA A 42 4.62 -8.06 -8.96
CA ALA A 42 5.57 -8.01 -10.07
C ALA A 42 6.79 -8.92 -9.83
N ALA A 43 7.35 -8.92 -8.63
CA ALA A 43 8.49 -9.77 -8.27
C ALA A 43 8.12 -11.26 -8.29
N VAL A 44 6.93 -11.63 -7.81
CA VAL A 44 6.43 -13.01 -7.86
C VAL A 44 6.21 -13.46 -9.30
N LEU A 45 5.63 -12.61 -10.14
CA LEU A 45 5.44 -12.93 -11.57
C LEU A 45 6.79 -13.14 -12.27
N LEU A 46 7.77 -12.25 -12.03
CA LEU A 46 9.11 -12.40 -12.58
C LEU A 46 9.77 -13.71 -12.14
N PHE A 47 9.66 -14.05 -10.85
CA PHE A 47 10.17 -15.31 -10.30
C PHE A 47 9.56 -16.53 -11.00
N LEU A 48 8.23 -16.60 -11.05
CA LEU A 48 7.52 -17.74 -11.62
C LEU A 48 7.79 -17.89 -13.11
N VAL A 49 7.88 -16.79 -13.85
CA VAL A 49 8.21 -16.81 -15.28
C VAL A 49 9.61 -17.37 -15.52
N LEU A 50 10.62 -16.90 -14.79
CA LEU A 50 12.01 -17.37 -14.98
C LEU A 50 12.24 -18.79 -14.47
N TRP A 51 11.45 -19.24 -13.50
CA TRP A 51 11.50 -20.62 -13.03
C TRP A 51 10.83 -21.57 -14.05
N PHE A 52 9.61 -21.26 -14.50
CA PHE A 52 8.80 -22.22 -15.26
C PHE A 52 8.91 -22.12 -16.78
N GLN A 53 9.63 -21.15 -17.35
CA GLN A 53 9.93 -21.15 -18.78
C GLN A 53 10.77 -22.38 -19.20
N PRO A 54 10.78 -22.79 -20.49
CA PRO A 54 11.71 -23.80 -20.99
C PRO A 54 13.16 -23.44 -20.64
N ASP A 55 13.93 -24.41 -20.17
CA ASP A 55 15.29 -24.22 -19.63
C ASP A 55 15.38 -23.17 -18.49
N GLY A 56 14.27 -23.01 -17.76
CA GLY A 56 14.16 -22.11 -16.61
C GLY A 56 15.05 -22.51 -15.43
N SER A 57 15.33 -21.53 -14.57
CA SER A 57 16.24 -21.70 -13.43
C SER A 57 15.65 -21.07 -12.18
N LEU A 58 15.46 -21.90 -11.16
CA LEU A 58 15.02 -21.47 -9.84
C LEU A 58 15.96 -20.40 -9.28
N ILE A 59 17.27 -20.63 -9.37
CA ILE A 59 18.29 -19.71 -8.83
C ILE A 59 18.24 -18.37 -9.54
N ALA A 60 18.17 -18.37 -10.88
CA ALA A 60 18.07 -17.14 -11.66
C ALA A 60 16.78 -16.38 -11.31
N GLY A 61 15.66 -17.09 -11.18
CA GLY A 61 14.39 -16.51 -10.76
C GLY A 61 14.46 -15.85 -9.38
N VAL A 62 15.02 -16.54 -8.38
CA VAL A 62 15.16 -16.00 -7.01
C VAL A 62 16.01 -14.74 -7.02
N ILE A 63 17.15 -14.74 -7.73
CA ILE A 63 18.04 -13.57 -7.82
C ILE A 63 17.32 -12.41 -8.48
N ALA A 64 16.65 -12.64 -9.61
CA ALA A 64 15.92 -11.60 -10.33
C ALA A 64 14.78 -10.99 -9.48
N ALA A 65 14.03 -11.82 -8.77
CA ALA A 65 12.97 -11.35 -7.87
C ALA A 65 13.53 -10.57 -6.67
N ALA A 66 14.65 -11.01 -6.09
CA ALA A 66 15.33 -10.30 -5.01
C ALA A 66 15.83 -8.92 -5.47
N VAL A 67 16.45 -8.84 -6.65
CA VAL A 67 16.90 -7.58 -7.24
C VAL A 67 15.70 -6.65 -7.50
N MET A 68 14.61 -7.16 -8.07
CA MET A 68 13.38 -6.39 -8.31
C MET A 68 12.80 -5.84 -7.00
N LEU A 69 12.72 -6.66 -5.95
CA LEU A 69 12.21 -6.23 -4.63
C LEU A 69 13.09 -5.16 -4.00
N VAL A 70 14.42 -5.36 -3.97
CA VAL A 70 15.35 -4.42 -3.33
C VAL A 70 15.39 -3.09 -4.09
N ALA A 71 15.55 -3.14 -5.42
CA ALA A 71 15.57 -1.95 -6.25
C ALA A 71 14.23 -1.21 -6.22
N GLY A 72 13.12 -1.96 -6.34
CA GLY A 72 11.77 -1.42 -6.29
C GLY A 72 11.44 -0.79 -4.94
N PHE A 73 11.81 -1.44 -3.82
CA PHE A 73 11.60 -0.89 -2.48
C PHE A 73 12.34 0.44 -2.30
N TRP A 74 13.62 0.50 -2.71
CA TRP A 74 14.40 1.73 -2.61
C TRP A 74 13.84 2.84 -3.50
N TYR A 75 13.50 2.53 -4.76
CA TYR A 75 12.93 3.49 -5.71
C TYR A 75 11.59 4.04 -5.25
N LEU A 76 10.70 3.16 -4.79
CA LEU A 76 9.39 3.54 -4.27
C LEU A 76 9.49 4.28 -2.93
N GLY A 77 10.50 4.01 -2.11
CA GLY A 77 10.72 4.68 -0.82
C GLY A 77 11.10 6.15 -0.92
N GLN A 78 11.52 6.63 -2.10
CA GLN A 78 11.89 8.02 -2.30
C GLN A 78 10.65 8.93 -2.26
N LYS A 79 10.68 9.97 -1.40
CA LYS A 79 9.71 11.06 -1.48
C LYS A 79 9.97 11.84 -2.78
N LYS A 80 8.91 12.07 -3.57
CA LYS A 80 8.97 13.01 -4.70
C LYS A 80 9.36 14.39 -4.15
N SER A 81 10.55 14.86 -4.51
CA SER A 81 10.96 16.25 -4.34
C SER A 81 10.30 17.05 -5.45
N HIS A 82 9.20 17.74 -5.13
CA HIS A 82 8.60 18.75 -6.00
C HIS A 82 8.91 20.13 -5.42
#